data_AF-A0A9D2VXU3-F1
#
_entry.id   AF-A0A9D2VXU3-F1
#
_cell.length_a   1.000
_cell.length_b   1.000
_cell.length_c   1.000
_cell.angle_alpha   90.00
_cell.angle_beta   90.00
_cell.angle_gamma   90.00
#
_symmetry.space_group_name_H-M   'P 1'
#
loop_
_entity.id
_entity.type
_entity.pdbx_description
1 polymer ?
#
loop_
_entity_poly.entity_id
_entity_poly.type
_entity_poly.pdbx_seq_one_letter_code
_entity_poly.pdbx_strand_id
1 'polypeptide(L)' 'MEKNEKKESLEEMLAVLEKTVNQMETEELSLEDSFALYHKGMDLLKKCSSTIDQVEKKMLVLDEEGETHEFEM' A
#
# COMPACT_ATOMS: atom_id res chain seq x y z
N MET A 1 -23.55 5.63 -14.57
CA MET A 1 -22.08 5.70 -14.65
C MET A 1 -21.53 4.92 -13.49
N GLU A 2 -21.26 3.64 -13.70
CA GLU A 2 -20.63 2.79 -12.68
C GLU A 2 -19.20 3.30 -12.49
N LYS A 3 -18.94 3.94 -11.35
CA LYS A 3 -17.58 4.25 -10.92
C LYS A 3 -16.92 2.91 -10.63
N ASN A 4 -16.23 2.39 -11.64
CA ASN A 4 -15.41 1.21 -11.53
C ASN A 4 -14.29 1.56 -10.55
N GLU A 5 -14.46 1.22 -9.27
CA GLU A 5 -13.43 1.32 -8.25
C GLU A 5 -12.33 0.33 -8.62
N LYS A 6 -11.42 0.75 -9.51
CA LYS A 6 -10.15 0.06 -9.70
C LYS A 6 -9.47 0.04 -8.34
N LYS A 7 -9.42 -1.12 -7.71
CA LYS A 7 -8.48 -1.35 -6.61
C LYS A 7 -7.10 -1.01 -7.15
N GLU A 8 -6.50 0.05 -6.61
CA GLU A 8 -5.13 0.43 -6.91
C GLU A 8 -4.24 -0.79 -6.64
N SER A 9 -3.38 -1.15 -7.60
CA SER A 9 -2.46 -2.26 -7.41
C SER A 9 -1.38 -1.91 -6.39
N LEU A 10 -0.72 -2.91 -5.81
CA LEU A 10 0.41 -2.67 -4.90
C LEU A 10 1.52 -1.86 -5.60
N GLU A 11 1.77 -2.15 -6.87
CA GLU A 11 2.75 -1.43 -7.70
C GLU A 11 2.37 0.04 -7.89
N GLU A 12 1.09 0.33 -8.15
CA GLU A 12 0.59 1.71 -8.26
C GLU A 12 0.74 2.47 -6.93
N MET A 13 0.41 1.81 -5.80
CA MET A 13 0.56 2.43 -4.47
C MET A 13 2.02 2.70 -4.12
N LEU A 14 2.94 1.80 -4.45
CA LEU A 14 4.37 1.98 -4.26
C LEU A 14 4.93 3.09 -5.15
N ALA A 15 4.50 3.19 -6.42
CA ALA A 15 4.89 4.28 -7.31
C ALA A 15 4.43 5.65 -6.79
N VAL A 16 3.23 5.73 -6.22
CA VAL A 16 2.73 6.96 -5.59
C VAL A 16 3.50 7.29 -4.31
N LEU A 17 3.90 6.28 -3.53
CA LEU A 17 4.73 6.47 -2.34
C LEU A 17 6.12 7.03 -2.72
N GLU A 18 6.77 6.44 -3.72
CA GLU A 18 8.07 6.89 -4.23
C GLU A 18 7.98 8.33 -4.75
N LYS A 19 6.92 8.67 -5.49
CA LYS A 19 6.66 10.05 -5.89
C LYS A 19 6.48 10.98 -4.69
N THR A 20 5.79 10.53 -3.65
CA THR A 20 5.57 11.32 -2.43
C THR A 20 6.90 11.58 -1.70
N VAL A 21 7.78 10.58 -1.61
CA VAL A 21 9.13 10.71 -1.03
C VAL A 21 9.97 11.68 -1.86
N ASN A 22 9.99 11.53 -3.19
CA ASN A 22 10.71 12.45 -4.08
C ASN A 22 10.21 13.90 -3.92
N GLN A 23 8.90 14.10 -3.71
CA GLN A 23 8.36 15.42 -3.41
C GLN A 23 8.87 15.94 -2.07
N MET A 24 8.92 15.08 -1.02
CA MET A 24 9.44 15.42 0.31
C MET A 24 10.92 15.83 0.32
N GLU A 25 11.71 15.36 -0.65
CA GLU A 25 13.14 15.71 -0.78
C GLU A 25 13.38 17.06 -1.48
N THR A 26 12.33 17.73 -1.97
CA THR A 26 12.46 19.03 -2.63
C THR A 26 12.70 20.14 -1.61
N GLU A 27 13.71 20.99 -1.83
CA GLU A 27 14.14 22.05 -0.89
C GLU A 27 13.09 23.17 -0.67
N GLU A 28 12.06 23.27 -1.53
CA GLU A 28 11.01 24.31 -1.45
C GLU A 28 9.71 23.85 -0.76
N LEU A 29 9.76 22.83 0.11
CA LEU A 29 8.57 22.41 0.86
C LEU A 29 8.33 23.25 2.10
N SER A 30 7.10 23.75 2.22
CA SER A 30 6.65 24.34 3.47
C SER A 30 6.49 23.26 4.55
N LEU A 31 6.52 23.68 5.82
CA LEU A 31 6.30 22.77 6.94
C LEU A 31 4.91 22.11 6.88
N GLU A 32 3.87 22.87 6.49
CA GLU A 32 2.50 22.35 6.32
C GLU A 32 2.42 21.32 5.20
N ASP A 33 3.06 21.59 4.05
CA ASP A 33 3.11 20.63 2.94
C ASP A 33 3.89 19.37 3.34
N SER A 34 4.95 19.51 4.13
CA SER A 34 5.71 18.38 4.66
C SER A 34 4.84 17.49 5.55
N PHE A 35 4.02 18.08 6.42
CA PHE A 35 3.06 17.32 7.24
C PHE A 35 1.98 16.63 6.39
N ALA A 36 1.47 17.31 5.37
CA ALA A 36 0.48 16.73 4.47
C ALA A 36 1.05 15.55 3.67
N LEU A 37 2.26 15.69 3.12
CA LEU A 37 2.96 14.61 2.41
C LEU A 37 3.31 13.46 3.33
N TYR A 38 3.76 13.74 4.56
CA TYR A 38 4.03 12.71 5.55
C TYR A 38 2.77 11.90 5.90
N HIS A 39 1.64 12.57 6.16
CA HIS A 39 0.38 11.89 6.44
C HIS A 39 -0.07 11.04 5.25
N LYS A 40 0.04 11.57 4.03
CA LYS A 40 -0.27 10.85 2.80
C LYS A 40 0.63 9.61 2.63
N GLY A 41 1.93 9.74 2.87
CA GLY A 41 2.87 8.62 2.82
C GLY A 41 2.54 7.54 3.85
N MET A 42 2.18 7.93 5.08
CA MET A 42 1.77 7.01 6.14
C MET A 42 0.48 6.25 5.78
N ASP A 43 -0.50 6.92 5.18
CA ASP A 43 -1.75 6.28 4.74
C ASP A 43 -1.50 5.30 3.58
N LEU A 44 -0.63 5.66 2.64
CA LEU A 44 -0.22 4.76 1.56
C LEU A 44 0.49 3.52 2.11
N LEU A 45 1.42 3.68 3.05
CA LEU A 45 2.09 2.56 3.71
C LEU A 45 1.11 1.62 4.41
N LYS A 46 0.13 2.16 5.13
CA LYS A 46 -0.94 1.35 5.75
C LYS A 46 -1.75 0.57 4.72
N LYS A 47 -2.08 1.20 3.59
CA LYS A 47 -2.79 0.52 2.49
C LYS A 47 -1.96 -0.58 1.84
N CYS A 48 -0.68 -0.34 1.59
CA CYS A 48 0.25 -1.34 1.09
C CYS A 48 0.33 -2.54 2.03
N SER A 49 0.56 -2.30 3.33
CA SER A 49 0.60 -3.34 4.36
C SER A 49 -0.72 -4.12 4.40
N SER A 50 -1.87 -3.46 4.45
CA SER A 50 -3.16 -4.16 4.45
C SER A 50 -3.41 -4.98 3.18
N THR A 51 -2.90 -4.52 2.03
CA THR A 51 -3.01 -5.25 0.77
C THR A 51 -2.12 -6.49 0.76
N ILE A 52 -0.90 -6.38 1.29
CA ILE A 52 0.02 -7.52 1.48
C ILE A 52 -0.61 -8.53 2.44
N ASP A 53 -1.08 -8.10 3.61
CA ASP A 53 -1.77 -8.96 4.57
C ASP A 53 -2.97 -9.69 3.95
N GLN A 54 -3.71 -9.03 3.05
CA GLN A 54 -4.83 -9.65 2.34
C GLN A 54 -4.37 -10.70 1.33
N VAL A 55 -3.24 -10.47 0.66
CA VAL A 55 -2.64 -11.43 -0.28
C VAL A 55 -2.11 -12.63 0.51
N GLU A 56 -1.35 -12.41 1.59
CA GLU A 56 -0.86 -13.46 2.48
C GLU A 56 -2.02 -14.30 3.03
N LYS A 57 -3.08 -13.67 3.56
CA LYS A 57 -4.29 -14.37 4.01
C LYS A 57 -5.01 -15.14 2.91
N LYS A 58 -4.96 -14.69 1.67
CA LYS A 58 -5.55 -15.45 0.54
C LYS A 58 -4.67 -16.61 0.10
N MET A 59 -3.35 -16.48 0.21
CA MET A 59 -2.41 -17.58 -0.03
C MET A 59 -2.51 -18.65 1.06
N LEU A 60 -2.80 -18.24 2.30
CA LEU A 60 -3.04 -19.12 3.46
C LEU A 60 -4.30 -19.99 3.37
N VAL A 61 -5.23 -19.73 2.44
CA VAL A 61 -6.62 -20.24 2.54
C VAL A 61 -6.88 -21.58 1.84
N LEU A 62 -5.97 -22.15 1.05
CA LEU A 62 -6.25 -23.42 0.37
C LEU A 62 -5.02 -24.32 0.26
N ASP A 63 -4.82 -25.18 1.26
CA ASP A 63 -4.27 -26.51 1.03
C ASP A 63 -5.40 -27.52 0.70
N GLU A 64 -5.06 -28.72 0.25
CA GLU A 64 -6.03 -29.74 -0.17
C GLU A 64 -6.87 -30.33 0.98
N GLU A 65 -6.54 -30.01 2.24
CA GLU A 65 -7.19 -30.53 3.45
C GLU A 65 -8.05 -29.48 4.19
N GLY A 66 -7.99 -28.22 3.76
CA GLY A 66 -8.73 -27.11 4.37
C GLY A 66 -8.08 -26.58 5.65
N GLU A 67 -6.79 -26.84 5.86
CA GLU A 67 -6.02 -26.32 6.98
C GLU A 67 -5.27 -25.03 6.59
N THR A 68 -5.01 -24.17 7.57
CA THR A 68 -4.40 -22.84 7.34
C THR A 68 -2.93 -22.90 7.73
N HIS A 69 -2.01 -22.90 6.75
CA HIS A 69 -0.56 -22.97 7.01
C HIS A 69 0.18 -21.73 6.50
N GLU A 70 1.00 -21.14 7.38
CA GLU A 70 1.90 -20.01 7.06
C GLU A 70 2.77 -20.34 5.84
N PHE A 71 2.81 -19.44 4.85
CA PHE A 71 3.52 -19.66 3.59
C PHE A 71 5.03 -19.55 3.86
N GLU A 72 5.67 -20.64 4.26
CA GLU A 72 7.12 -20.69 4.42
C GLU A 72 7.78 -20.76 3.03
N MET A 73 8.53 -19.70 2.66
CA MET A 73 9.38 -19.66 1.47
C MET A 73 10.60 -20.56 1.60
#